data_AF-A0A1C7E9D6-F1
#
_entry.id   AF-A0A1C7E9D6-F1
#
_cell.length_a   1.000
_cell.length_b   1.000
_cell.length_c   1.000
_cell.angle_alpha   90.00
_cell.angle_beta   90.00
_cell.angle_gamma   90.00
#
_symmetry.space_group_name_H-M   'P 1'
#
loop_
_entity.id
_entity.type
_entity.pdbx_description
1 polymer ?
#
loop_
_entity_poly.entity_id
_entity_poly.type
_entity_poly.pdbx_seq_one_letter_code
_entity_poly.pdbx_strand_id
1 'polypeptide(L)'
;MTKKKRKRLLIGIVLVALSLPSITPMLMEIAYKIEMGIRYDIDELNSHRTDYAGAPDDANYYGNIIRASHITTGEPYFNAWDNLVHPSDIRLTVNGETVETLHGYPVQLLQFGELAAEGLDRYNGAITYWTVEDKFTDKDFFAIAIAQNGYDMRFHRDGEVMPGYVDIEDREFKLIKIAKDGAVSEELFTFNNKSKLQTQLITEDFIGPVHHYLRPGYLYPTLLSLVSPQLYPWLTTIAGVGLILFNFPYRGMKRRNTAHN
;
A
#
# COMPACT_ATOMS: atom_id res chain seq x y z
N MET A 1 41.74 -26.35 5.83
CA MET A 1 40.70 -26.16 4.78
C MET A 1 41.38 -26.20 3.42
N THR A 2 40.84 -26.88 2.41
CA THR A 2 41.49 -26.97 1.08
C THR A 2 41.36 -25.65 0.31
N LYS A 3 42.30 -25.35 -0.61
CA LYS A 3 42.22 -24.15 -1.48
C LYS A 3 40.89 -24.05 -2.23
N LYS A 4 40.35 -25.19 -2.72
CA LYS A 4 39.03 -25.27 -3.36
C LYS A 4 37.88 -24.90 -2.42
N LYS A 5 37.88 -25.42 -1.18
CA LYS A 5 36.87 -25.05 -0.16
C LYS A 5 36.95 -23.57 0.23
N ARG A 6 38.17 -23.03 0.38
CA ARG A 6 38.39 -21.60 0.65
C ARG A 6 37.82 -20.72 -0.47
N LYS A 7 38.07 -21.07 -1.73
CA LYS A 7 37.53 -20.35 -2.90
C LYS A 7 36.00 -20.37 -2.92
N ARG A 8 35.38 -21.54 -2.70
CA ARG A 8 33.91 -21.67 -2.65
C ARG A 8 33.27 -20.88 -1.51
N LEU A 9 33.90 -20.91 -0.32
CA LEU A 9 33.46 -20.11 0.82
C LEU A 9 33.50 -18.60 0.49
N LEU A 10 34.58 -18.14 -0.14
CA LEU A 10 34.76 -16.73 -0.50
C LEU A 10 33.76 -16.29 -1.58
N ILE A 11 33.49 -17.15 -2.58
CA ILE A 11 32.41 -16.93 -3.55
C ILE A 11 31.07 -16.82 -2.83
N GLY A 12 30.78 -17.71 -1.87
CA GLY A 12 29.54 -17.66 -1.09
C GLY A 12 29.37 -16.36 -0.32
N ILE A 13 30.43 -15.88 0.34
CA ILE A 13 30.43 -14.59 1.04
C ILE A 13 30.17 -13.44 0.08
N VAL A 14 30.83 -13.41 -1.09
CA VAL A 14 30.63 -12.36 -2.09
C VAL A 14 29.20 -12.38 -2.63
N LEU A 15 28.63 -13.56 -2.90
CA LEU A 15 27.25 -13.68 -3.37
C LEU A 15 26.24 -13.11 -2.35
N VAL A 16 26.39 -13.45 -1.07
CA VAL A 16 25.54 -12.89 0.00
C VAL A 16 25.76 -11.38 0.13
N ALA A 17 27.01 -10.92 0.13
CA ALA A 17 27.30 -9.49 0.27
C ALA A 17 26.68 -8.65 -0.86
N LEU A 18 26.69 -9.17 -2.09
CA LEU A 18 26.09 -8.49 -3.24
C LEU A 18 24.55 -8.52 -3.24
N SER A 19 23.94 -9.53 -2.61
CA SER A 19 22.48 -9.67 -2.58
C SER A 19 21.82 -8.94 -1.41
N LEU A 20 22.57 -8.68 -0.33
CA LEU A 20 22.07 -8.02 0.88
C LEU A 20 21.32 -6.69 0.61
N PRO A 21 21.85 -5.75 -0.18
CA PRO A 21 21.17 -4.46 -0.42
C PRO A 21 19.76 -4.60 -0.99
N SER A 22 19.50 -5.66 -1.77
CA SER A 22 18.19 -5.91 -2.38
C SER A 22 17.29 -6.76 -1.50
N ILE A 23 17.83 -7.77 -0.79
CA ILE A 23 17.01 -8.69 0.03
C ILE A 23 16.58 -8.07 1.36
N THR A 24 17.38 -7.16 1.94
CA THR A 24 17.08 -6.51 3.21
C THR A 24 15.74 -5.75 3.19
N PRO A 25 15.48 -4.82 2.25
CA PRO A 25 14.20 -4.12 2.22
C PRO A 25 13.02 -5.06 1.94
N MET A 26 13.21 -6.14 1.18
CA MET A 26 12.17 -7.15 0.97
C MET A 26 11.81 -7.90 2.26
N LEU A 27 12.82 -8.33 3.03
CA LEU A 27 12.61 -8.99 4.32
C LEU A 27 11.95 -8.07 5.33
N MET A 28 12.33 -6.79 5.33
CA MET A 28 11.68 -5.78 6.15
C MET A 28 10.23 -5.58 5.75
N GLU A 29 9.91 -5.57 4.45
CA GLU A 29 8.53 -5.49 3.97
C GLU A 29 7.69 -6.71 4.40
N ILE A 30 8.26 -7.93 4.31
CA ILE A 30 7.59 -9.14 4.81
C ILE A 30 7.34 -9.04 6.32
N ALA A 31 8.36 -8.65 7.10
CA ALA A 31 8.23 -8.49 8.54
C ALA A 31 7.18 -7.43 8.90
N TYR A 32 7.13 -6.32 8.15
CA TYR A 32 6.11 -5.29 8.28
C TYR A 32 4.71 -5.82 7.99
N LYS A 33 4.49 -6.56 6.90
CA LYS A 33 3.18 -7.15 6.58
C LYS A 33 2.73 -8.15 7.66
N ILE A 34 3.65 -8.95 8.18
CA ILE A 34 3.39 -9.86 9.31
C ILE A 34 3.01 -9.07 10.57
N GLU A 35 3.78 -8.03 10.91
CA GLU A 35 3.51 -7.16 12.06
C GLU A 35 2.12 -6.52 11.96
N MET A 36 1.75 -5.99 10.79
CA MET A 36 0.42 -5.40 10.57
C MET A 36 -0.69 -6.44 10.67
N GLY A 37 -0.55 -7.62 10.06
CA GLY A 37 -1.56 -8.68 10.14
C GLY A 37 -1.73 -9.30 11.53
N ILE A 38 -0.66 -9.31 12.34
CA ILE A 38 -0.72 -9.71 13.75
C ILE A 38 -1.44 -8.65 14.57
N ARG A 39 -1.13 -7.36 14.35
CA ARG A 39 -1.62 -6.27 15.19
C ARG A 39 -3.02 -5.79 14.84
N TYR A 40 -3.34 -5.70 13.56
CA TYR A 40 -4.58 -5.08 13.10
C TYR A 40 -5.45 -6.08 12.35
N ASP A 41 -6.76 -5.88 12.46
CA ASP A 41 -7.69 -6.28 11.42
C ASP A 41 -8.07 -5.03 10.62
N ILE A 42 -7.88 -5.07 9.30
CA ILE A 42 -8.10 -3.92 8.43
C ILE A 42 -8.99 -4.40 7.29
N ASP A 43 -10.20 -3.84 7.22
CA ASP A 43 -11.16 -4.16 6.17
C ASP A 43 -11.50 -2.89 5.38
N GLU A 44 -11.35 -2.96 4.06
CA GLU A 44 -11.76 -1.88 3.15
C GLU A 44 -13.23 -2.04 2.86
N LEU A 45 -14.02 -1.00 3.09
CA LEU A 45 -15.47 -1.05 2.90
C LEU A 45 -15.85 -1.39 1.44
N ASN A 46 -14.99 -1.02 0.49
CA ASN A 46 -15.18 -1.27 -0.94
C ASN A 46 -14.46 -2.53 -1.46
N SER A 47 -13.80 -3.34 -0.61
CA SER A 47 -13.06 -4.53 -1.07
C SER A 47 -13.94 -5.69 -1.52
N HIS A 48 -15.15 -5.81 -0.97
CA HIS A 48 -16.06 -6.95 -1.22
C HIS A 48 -17.01 -6.70 -2.40
N ARG A 49 -16.44 -6.37 -3.56
CA ARG A 49 -17.17 -6.20 -4.82
C ARG A 49 -17.78 -7.53 -5.28
N THR A 50 -19.07 -7.73 -5.08
CA THR A 50 -19.77 -8.90 -5.63
C THR A 50 -20.60 -8.61 -6.88
N ASP A 51 -20.97 -7.35 -7.12
CA ASP A 51 -21.99 -6.98 -8.12
C ASP A 51 -21.76 -5.63 -8.82
N TYR A 52 -20.55 -5.06 -8.74
CA TYR A 52 -20.20 -3.72 -9.29
C TYR A 52 -21.00 -2.55 -8.70
N ALA A 53 -21.97 -2.80 -7.81
CA ALA A 53 -22.55 -1.79 -6.94
C ALA A 53 -21.56 -1.54 -5.79
N GLY A 54 -21.14 -0.28 -5.61
CA GLY A 54 -20.30 0.11 -4.48
C GLY A 54 -21.03 -0.03 -3.14
N ALA A 55 -20.29 0.05 -2.04
CA ALA A 55 -20.91 0.17 -0.72
C ALA A 55 -21.86 1.40 -0.68
N PRO A 56 -22.97 1.37 0.08
CA PRO A 56 -23.89 2.49 0.18
C PRO A 56 -23.18 3.81 0.52
N ASP A 57 -23.74 4.95 0.08
CA ASP A 57 -23.19 6.30 0.33
C ASP A 57 -23.04 6.66 1.83
N ASP A 58 -23.60 5.83 2.72
CA ASP A 58 -23.38 5.89 4.15
C ASP A 58 -22.90 4.55 4.76
N ALA A 59 -22.08 4.70 5.80
CA ALA A 59 -21.58 3.62 6.63
C ALA A 59 -22.01 3.84 8.09
N ASN A 60 -22.36 2.76 8.79
CA ASN A 60 -22.62 2.79 10.22
C ASN A 60 -21.44 2.19 10.97
N TYR A 61 -20.75 3.01 11.76
CA TYR A 61 -19.66 2.59 12.62
C TYR A 61 -20.01 2.82 14.09
N TYR A 62 -20.38 1.76 14.80
CA TYR A 62 -20.78 1.81 16.22
C TYR A 62 -21.91 2.84 16.50
N GLY A 63 -22.85 3.00 15.57
CA GLY A 63 -23.94 3.97 15.65
C GLY A 63 -23.61 5.34 15.06
N ASN A 64 -22.35 5.60 14.69
CA ASN A 64 -21.96 6.81 13.98
C ASN A 64 -22.27 6.66 12.49
N ILE A 65 -23.03 7.60 11.94
CA ILE A 65 -23.39 7.62 10.51
C ILE A 65 -22.35 8.45 9.77
N ILE A 66 -21.53 7.80 8.97
CA ILE A 66 -20.53 8.43 8.11
C ILE A 66 -21.09 8.47 6.71
N ARG A 67 -21.12 9.64 6.07
CA ARG A 67 -21.72 9.81 4.74
C ARG A 67 -20.88 10.72 3.86
N ALA A 68 -20.76 10.34 2.59
CA ALA A 68 -20.24 11.20 1.53
C ALA A 68 -21.39 11.71 0.65
N SER A 69 -21.32 12.97 0.26
CA SER A 69 -22.25 13.58 -0.69
C SER A 69 -21.49 14.56 -1.57
N HIS A 70 -22.03 14.96 -2.72
CA HIS A 70 -21.33 15.90 -3.59
C HIS A 70 -22.27 16.84 -4.32
N ILE A 71 -21.71 17.97 -4.76
CA ILE A 71 -22.35 18.93 -5.67
C ILE A 71 -21.42 19.09 -6.87
N THR A 72 -21.96 18.93 -8.07
CA THR A 72 -21.19 19.04 -9.31
C THR A 72 -20.73 20.49 -9.55
N THR A 73 -19.48 20.69 -9.99
CA THR A 73 -18.83 22.01 -10.10
C THR A 73 -18.14 22.31 -11.44
N GLY A 74 -18.45 21.57 -12.51
CA GLY A 74 -17.87 21.80 -13.84
C GLY A 74 -18.51 20.94 -14.94
N GLU A 75 -17.77 20.71 -16.03
CA GLU A 75 -18.17 19.77 -17.09
C GLU A 75 -17.51 18.39 -16.84
N PRO A 76 -18.19 17.28 -17.20
CA PRO A 76 -17.63 15.95 -17.08
C PRO A 76 -16.50 15.73 -18.10
N TYR A 77 -15.57 14.85 -17.77
CA TYR A 77 -14.43 14.50 -18.62
C TYR A 77 -14.03 13.04 -18.41
N PHE A 78 -13.27 12.49 -19.36
CA PHE A 78 -12.65 11.18 -19.21
C PHE A 78 -11.31 11.32 -18.48
N ASN A 79 -11.12 10.55 -17.43
CA ASN A 79 -9.85 10.48 -16.71
C ASN A 79 -8.84 9.57 -17.43
N ALA A 80 -7.62 9.48 -16.92
CA ALA A 80 -6.54 8.66 -17.50
C ALA A 80 -6.87 7.17 -17.69
N TRP A 81 -7.93 6.68 -17.04
CA TRP A 81 -8.38 5.29 -17.09
C TRP A 81 -9.67 5.09 -17.90
N ASP A 82 -10.06 6.09 -18.72
CA ASP A 82 -11.27 6.06 -19.54
C ASP A 82 -12.57 5.97 -18.72
N ASN A 83 -12.53 6.39 -17.45
CA ASN A 83 -13.73 6.56 -16.63
C ASN A 83 -14.29 7.96 -16.87
N LEU A 84 -15.62 8.05 -17.01
CA LEU A 84 -16.31 9.32 -17.05
C LEU A 84 -16.43 9.84 -15.61
N VAL A 85 -15.82 10.98 -15.34
CA VAL A 85 -15.83 11.63 -14.03
C VAL A 85 -16.39 13.04 -14.13
N HIS A 86 -16.91 13.55 -13.02
CA HIS A 86 -17.46 14.89 -12.90
C HIS A 86 -16.75 15.64 -11.76
N PRO A 87 -16.13 16.80 -12.03
CA PRO A 87 -15.61 17.65 -10.95
C PRO A 87 -16.74 18.01 -10.01
N SER A 88 -16.54 17.81 -8.71
CA SER A 88 -17.56 18.04 -7.69
C SER A 88 -16.94 18.47 -6.37
N ASP A 89 -17.71 19.20 -5.58
CA ASP A 89 -17.40 19.48 -4.19
C ASP A 89 -17.98 18.36 -3.33
N ILE A 90 -17.11 17.50 -2.80
CA ILE A 90 -17.50 16.36 -1.97
C ILE A 90 -17.51 16.80 -0.50
N ARG A 91 -18.60 16.50 0.20
CA ARG A 91 -18.77 16.72 1.64
C ARG A 91 -18.77 15.40 2.36
N LEU A 92 -17.86 15.27 3.32
CA LEU A 92 -17.82 14.16 4.27
C LEU A 92 -18.49 14.60 5.56
N THR A 93 -19.43 13.80 6.04
CA THR A 93 -20.20 14.09 7.25
C THR A 93 -20.15 12.92 8.22
N VAL A 94 -20.14 13.23 9.51
CA VAL A 94 -20.26 12.27 10.62
C VAL A 94 -21.41 12.73 11.49
N ASN A 95 -22.43 11.89 11.66
CA ASN A 95 -23.66 12.20 12.40
C ASN A 95 -24.35 13.50 11.93
N GLY A 96 -24.22 13.83 10.63
CA GLY A 96 -24.78 15.02 10.01
C GLY A 96 -23.92 16.29 10.13
N GLU A 97 -22.82 16.25 10.87
CA GLU A 97 -21.85 17.34 10.94
C GLU A 97 -20.78 17.19 9.86
N THR A 98 -20.49 18.25 9.12
CA THR A 98 -19.44 18.24 8.10
C THR A 98 -18.07 18.20 8.76
N VAL A 99 -17.30 17.16 8.44
CA VAL A 99 -15.92 17.00 8.90
C VAL A 99 -14.91 17.44 7.85
N GLU A 100 -15.27 17.38 6.57
CA GLU A 100 -14.37 17.76 5.47
C GLU A 100 -15.17 18.20 4.24
N THR A 101 -14.61 19.16 3.47
CA THR A 101 -15.13 19.56 2.16
C THR A 101 -14.00 19.58 1.14
N LEU A 102 -14.09 18.68 0.16
CA LEU A 102 -13.11 18.48 -0.89
C LEU A 102 -13.58 19.18 -2.16
N HIS A 103 -12.92 20.27 -2.54
CA HIS A 103 -13.34 21.10 -3.66
C HIS A 103 -12.80 20.61 -5.01
N GLY A 104 -13.66 20.48 -6.01
CA GLY A 104 -13.28 20.09 -7.37
C GLY A 104 -12.68 18.68 -7.49
N TYR A 105 -13.05 17.77 -6.61
CA TYR A 105 -12.63 16.37 -6.67
C TYR A 105 -13.43 15.59 -7.73
N PRO A 106 -12.83 14.60 -8.40
CA PRO A 106 -13.51 13.79 -9.39
C PRO A 106 -14.50 12.83 -8.72
N VAL A 107 -15.75 12.89 -9.15
CA VAL A 107 -16.78 11.89 -8.82
C VAL A 107 -17.02 11.04 -10.05
N GLN A 108 -16.77 9.74 -9.93
CA GLN A 108 -16.96 8.80 -11.03
C GLN A 108 -18.45 8.61 -11.32
N LEU A 109 -18.82 8.77 -12.59
CA LEU A 109 -20.15 8.51 -13.11
C LEU A 109 -20.20 7.14 -13.79
N LEU A 110 -19.21 6.86 -14.64
CA LEU A 110 -19.08 5.59 -15.37
C LEU A 110 -17.68 5.00 -15.24
N GLN A 111 -17.59 3.71 -14.98
CA GLN A 111 -16.39 2.91 -15.06
C GLN A 111 -16.29 2.23 -16.44
N PHE A 112 -15.11 2.30 -17.07
CA PHE A 112 -14.84 1.70 -18.39
C PHE A 112 -15.87 2.09 -19.47
N GLY A 113 -16.43 3.30 -19.38
CA GLY A 113 -17.43 3.82 -20.32
C GLY A 113 -18.82 3.18 -20.28
N GLU A 114 -19.05 2.12 -19.49
CA GLU A 114 -20.29 1.32 -19.58
C GLU A 114 -20.96 1.05 -18.23
N LEU A 115 -20.22 1.02 -17.12
CA LEU A 115 -20.75 0.62 -15.81
C LEU A 115 -21.00 1.85 -14.93
N ALA A 116 -22.24 2.06 -14.48
CA ALA A 116 -22.53 3.12 -13.52
C ALA A 116 -21.76 2.88 -12.22
N ALA A 117 -20.96 3.86 -11.80
CA ALA A 117 -20.43 3.85 -10.45
C ALA A 117 -21.55 4.25 -9.49
N GLU A 118 -21.68 3.58 -8.35
CA GLU A 118 -22.71 3.81 -7.34
C GLU A 118 -22.13 3.77 -5.93
N GLY A 119 -22.81 4.45 -5.00
CA GLY A 119 -22.36 4.48 -3.62
C GLY A 119 -21.00 5.16 -3.43
N LEU A 120 -20.26 4.70 -2.41
CA LEU A 120 -18.94 5.21 -2.08
C LEU A 120 -17.88 4.91 -3.15
N ASP A 121 -18.14 3.96 -4.06
CA ASP A 121 -17.23 3.62 -5.16
C ASP A 121 -17.05 4.79 -6.14
N ARG A 122 -18.04 5.70 -6.20
CA ARG A 122 -17.93 6.96 -6.97
C ARG A 122 -16.76 7.84 -6.56
N TYR A 123 -16.22 7.64 -5.35
CA TYR A 123 -15.13 8.43 -4.80
C TYR A 123 -13.78 7.69 -4.77
N ASN A 124 -13.72 6.42 -5.18
CA ASN A 124 -12.56 5.54 -4.98
C ASN A 124 -11.25 6.02 -5.62
N GLY A 125 -11.31 6.91 -6.63
CA GLY A 125 -10.10 7.53 -7.20
C GLY A 125 -9.38 8.49 -6.25
N ALA A 126 -10.04 8.97 -5.20
CA ALA A 126 -9.48 9.97 -4.28
C ALA A 126 -9.73 9.67 -2.80
N ILE A 127 -10.71 8.84 -2.47
CA ILE A 127 -11.15 8.56 -1.09
C ILE A 127 -11.30 7.06 -0.90
N THR A 128 -10.68 6.53 0.15
CA THR A 128 -10.85 5.14 0.57
C THR A 128 -11.34 5.06 2.01
N TYR A 129 -12.13 4.03 2.30
CA TYR A 129 -12.86 3.87 3.55
C TYR A 129 -12.49 2.54 4.18
N TRP A 130 -12.12 2.57 5.46
CA TRP A 130 -11.57 1.41 6.17
C TRP A 130 -12.18 1.28 7.55
N THR A 131 -12.34 0.05 8.00
CA THR A 131 -12.45 -0.26 9.43
C THR A 131 -11.12 -0.79 9.92
N VAL A 132 -10.65 -0.28 11.05
CA VAL A 132 -9.37 -0.67 11.64
C VAL A 132 -9.63 -1.11 13.08
N GLU A 133 -9.34 -2.37 13.37
CA GLU A 133 -9.37 -2.96 14.71
C GLU A 133 -7.93 -3.22 15.18
N ASP A 134 -7.55 -2.74 16.37
CA ASP A 134 -6.26 -3.12 16.98
C ASP A 134 -6.49 -4.33 17.89
N LYS A 135 -5.99 -5.50 17.49
CA LYS A 135 -6.20 -6.79 18.18
C LYS A 135 -5.67 -6.82 19.61
N PHE A 136 -4.84 -5.84 20.00
CA PHE A 136 -4.22 -5.77 21.32
C PHE A 136 -4.70 -4.57 22.15
N THR A 137 -5.50 -3.66 21.60
CA THR A 137 -5.99 -2.48 22.31
C THR A 137 -7.40 -2.11 21.86
N ASP A 138 -8.22 -1.51 22.73
CA ASP A 138 -9.59 -1.06 22.34
C ASP A 138 -9.60 0.21 21.45
N LYS A 139 -8.55 0.44 20.64
CA LYS A 139 -8.37 1.64 19.82
C LYS A 139 -8.82 1.45 18.38
N ASP A 140 -10.01 0.91 18.21
CA ASP A 140 -10.58 0.73 16.89
C ASP A 140 -11.11 2.07 16.37
N PHE A 141 -11.02 2.25 15.05
CA PHE A 141 -11.55 3.44 14.40
C PHE A 141 -12.01 3.14 12.97
N PHE A 142 -12.91 3.98 12.49
CA PHE A 142 -13.20 4.09 11.07
C PHE A 142 -12.25 5.10 10.44
N ALA A 143 -11.65 4.75 9.31
CA ALA A 143 -10.63 5.52 8.63
C ALA A 143 -11.15 6.00 7.27
N ILE A 144 -10.99 7.28 7.00
CA ILE A 144 -11.17 7.86 5.66
C ILE A 144 -9.80 8.39 5.22
N ALA A 145 -9.20 7.74 4.22
CA ALA A 145 -7.95 8.19 3.63
C ALA A 145 -8.25 8.95 2.34
N ILE A 146 -7.71 10.16 2.21
CA ILE A 146 -8.02 11.11 1.13
C ILE A 146 -6.72 11.52 0.46
N ALA A 147 -6.59 11.30 -0.84
CA ALA A 147 -5.51 11.85 -1.65
C ALA A 147 -5.70 13.36 -1.81
N GLN A 148 -4.72 14.16 -1.38
CA GLN A 148 -4.78 15.63 -1.43
C GLN A 148 -4.29 16.19 -2.76
N ASN A 149 -3.57 15.40 -3.54
CA ASN A 149 -3.07 15.72 -4.88
C ASN A 149 -3.00 14.44 -5.73
N GLY A 150 -2.68 14.56 -7.02
CA GLY A 150 -2.52 13.40 -7.90
C GLY A 150 -3.82 12.70 -8.30
N TYR A 151 -4.98 13.19 -7.86
CA TYR A 151 -6.29 12.55 -8.05
C TYR A 151 -7.00 12.97 -9.36
N ASP A 152 -6.77 14.19 -9.87
CA ASP A 152 -7.44 14.73 -11.08
C ASP A 152 -6.61 14.47 -12.35
N MET A 153 -6.37 13.20 -12.67
CA MET A 153 -5.65 12.83 -13.90
C MET A 153 -6.59 12.83 -15.12
N ARG A 154 -6.41 13.80 -16.02
CA ARG A 154 -7.23 13.90 -17.24
C ARG A 154 -6.64 13.11 -18.40
N PHE A 155 -7.50 12.48 -19.20
CA PHE A 155 -7.06 11.80 -20.42
C PHE A 155 -6.51 12.79 -21.44
N HIS A 156 -5.37 12.47 -22.06
CA HIS A 156 -4.83 13.21 -23.20
C HIS A 156 -4.30 12.24 -24.24
N ARG A 157 -4.73 12.40 -25.50
CA ARG A 157 -4.35 11.50 -26.61
C ARG A 157 -2.99 11.81 -27.23
N ASP A 158 -2.42 12.98 -26.95
CA ASP A 158 -1.33 13.55 -27.75
C ASP A 158 0.06 13.47 -27.10
N GLY A 159 0.22 12.67 -26.03
CA GLY A 159 1.52 12.40 -25.42
C GLY A 159 2.10 13.52 -24.54
N GLU A 160 1.29 14.53 -24.19
CA GLU A 160 1.61 15.52 -23.16
C GLU A 160 1.52 14.92 -21.74
N VAL A 161 2.16 15.57 -20.77
CA VAL A 161 2.03 15.22 -19.34
C VAL A 161 0.56 15.31 -18.96
N MET A 162 0.00 14.22 -18.42
CA MET A 162 -1.40 14.19 -17.96
C MET A 162 -1.60 15.28 -16.90
N PRO A 163 -2.47 16.29 -17.15
CA PRO A 163 -2.78 17.30 -16.15
C PRO A 163 -3.25 16.63 -14.86
N GLY A 164 -2.76 17.12 -13.71
CA GLY A 164 -3.07 16.58 -12.39
C GLY A 164 -2.31 15.30 -12.00
N TYR A 165 -1.45 14.77 -12.86
CA TYR A 165 -0.51 13.71 -12.49
C TYR A 165 0.49 14.21 -11.45
N VAL A 166 0.66 13.44 -10.38
CA VAL A 166 1.68 13.65 -9.34
C VAL A 166 2.36 12.32 -9.11
N ASP A 167 3.69 12.33 -9.15
CA ASP A 167 4.48 11.15 -8.82
C ASP A 167 4.15 10.69 -7.40
N ILE A 168 4.07 9.37 -7.22
CA ILE A 168 3.61 8.79 -5.96
C ILE A 168 4.47 9.22 -4.75
N GLU A 169 5.76 9.50 -4.96
CA GLU A 169 6.69 9.98 -3.92
C GLU A 169 6.36 11.40 -3.42
N ASP A 170 5.68 12.19 -4.26
CA ASP A 170 5.23 13.55 -3.99
C ASP A 170 3.73 13.60 -3.61
N ARG A 171 3.07 12.44 -3.48
CA ARG A 171 1.66 12.39 -3.09
C ARG A 171 1.48 12.76 -1.62
N GLU A 172 0.44 13.54 -1.38
CA GLU A 172 0.00 14.02 -0.07
C GLU A 172 -1.36 13.40 0.27
N PHE A 173 -1.56 13.13 1.56
CA PHE A 173 -2.73 12.41 2.06
C PHE A 173 -3.24 13.04 3.36
N LYS A 174 -4.57 12.99 3.54
CA LYS A 174 -5.24 13.24 4.80
C LYS A 174 -5.88 11.96 5.29
N LEU A 175 -5.68 11.63 6.57
CA LEU A 175 -6.39 10.55 7.25
C LEU A 175 -7.33 11.15 8.28
N ILE A 176 -8.63 10.91 8.10
CA ILE A 176 -9.67 11.21 9.09
C ILE A 176 -9.97 9.92 9.86
N LYS A 177 -9.87 9.95 11.18
CA LYS A 177 -10.20 8.83 12.07
C LYS A 177 -11.44 9.17 12.88
N ILE A 178 -12.42 8.27 12.86
CA ILE A 178 -13.63 8.34 13.68
C ILE A 178 -13.57 7.21 14.72
N ALA A 179 -13.47 7.58 15.99
CA ALA A 179 -13.50 6.64 17.11
C ALA A 179 -14.92 6.11 17.37
N LYS A 180 -15.03 5.04 18.18
CA LYS A 180 -16.32 4.42 18.52
C LYS A 180 -17.32 5.38 19.17
N ASP A 181 -16.83 6.37 19.93
CA ASP A 181 -17.65 7.40 20.59
C ASP A 181 -18.02 8.56 19.65
N GLY A 182 -17.61 8.51 18.38
CA GLY A 182 -17.86 9.56 17.39
C GLY A 182 -16.82 10.67 17.38
N ALA A 183 -15.78 10.61 18.22
CA ALA A 183 -14.71 11.60 18.19
C ALA A 183 -13.94 11.52 16.85
N VAL A 184 -13.76 12.67 16.22
CA VAL A 184 -13.07 12.81 14.93
C VAL A 184 -11.69 13.40 15.15
N SER A 185 -10.68 12.84 14.49
CA SER A 185 -9.32 13.37 14.46
C SER A 185 -8.74 13.28 13.06
N GLU A 186 -7.82 14.19 12.76
CA GLU A 186 -7.23 14.33 11.42
C GLU A 186 -5.71 14.30 11.50
N GLU A 187 -5.10 13.65 10.52
CA GLU A 187 -3.65 13.59 10.35
C GLU A 187 -3.30 13.81 8.88
N LEU A 188 -2.41 14.77 8.62
CA LEU A 188 -1.81 14.97 7.31
C LEU A 188 -0.48 14.22 7.23
N PHE A 189 -0.25 13.56 6.09
CA PHE A 189 0.99 12.85 5.82
C PHE A 189 1.32 12.84 4.33
N THR A 190 2.55 12.52 4.00
CA THR A 190 3.09 12.38 2.65
C THR A 190 3.57 10.95 2.45
N PHE A 191 3.81 10.57 1.20
CA PHE A 191 4.35 9.25 0.89
C PHE A 191 5.65 8.92 1.65
N ASN A 192 6.49 9.92 1.92
CA ASN A 192 7.80 9.75 2.55
C ASN A 192 7.76 9.73 4.09
N ASN A 193 6.74 10.32 4.72
CA ASN A 193 6.61 10.37 6.18
C ASN A 193 5.49 9.48 6.74
N LYS A 194 4.83 8.69 5.89
CA LYS A 194 3.76 7.77 6.28
C LYS A 194 4.22 6.76 7.33
N SER A 195 3.36 6.51 8.31
CA SER A 195 3.51 5.41 9.26
C SER A 195 3.23 4.05 8.62
N LYS A 196 3.61 2.97 9.30
CA LYS A 196 3.27 1.60 8.93
C LYS A 196 1.76 1.40 8.71
N LEU A 197 0.94 1.90 9.62
CA LEU A 197 -0.52 1.76 9.50
C LEU A 197 -1.07 2.60 8.34
N GLN A 198 -0.67 3.87 8.23
CA GLN A 198 -1.08 4.74 7.11
C GLN A 198 -0.72 4.14 5.75
N THR A 199 0.38 3.39 5.67
CA THR A 199 0.80 2.68 4.45
C THR A 199 -0.21 1.60 4.03
N GLN A 200 -0.91 0.95 4.96
CA GLN A 200 -1.97 -0.02 4.65
C GLN A 200 -3.28 0.63 4.17
N LEU A 201 -3.51 1.89 4.57
CA LEU A 201 -4.76 2.62 4.30
C LEU A 201 -4.71 3.43 2.99
N ILE A 202 -3.57 3.41 2.30
CA ILE A 202 -3.41 3.98 0.97
C ILE A 202 -3.38 2.85 -0.06
N THR A 203 -4.20 2.97 -1.10
CA THR A 203 -4.27 1.98 -2.17
C THR A 203 -3.38 2.44 -3.32
N GLU A 204 -2.50 1.57 -3.82
CA GLU A 204 -1.84 1.79 -5.11
C GLU A 204 -2.88 1.53 -6.21
N ASP A 205 -2.95 2.39 -7.22
CA ASP A 205 -3.88 2.34 -8.36
C ASP A 205 -3.89 0.92 -8.99
N PHE A 206 -4.69 -0.02 -8.46
CA PHE A 206 -4.90 -1.43 -8.87
C PHE A 206 -4.10 -2.58 -8.20
N ILE A 207 -3.08 -2.37 -7.34
CA ILE A 207 -2.31 -3.50 -6.77
C ILE A 207 -2.00 -3.34 -5.29
N GLY A 208 -3.02 -3.56 -4.45
CA GLY A 208 -2.84 -3.76 -3.01
C GLY A 208 -2.24 -2.57 -2.25
N PRO A 209 -1.93 -2.75 -0.96
CA PRO A 209 -1.34 -1.71 -0.15
C PRO A 209 0.06 -1.38 -0.66
N VAL A 210 0.34 -0.08 -0.69
CA VAL A 210 1.65 0.49 -1.00
C VAL A 210 2.74 -0.16 -0.15
N HIS A 211 3.95 -0.31 -0.70
CA HIS A 211 5.06 -0.82 0.09
C HIS A 211 5.60 0.22 1.07
N HIS A 212 5.99 -0.20 2.27
CA HIS A 212 6.57 0.70 3.25
C HIS A 212 8.08 0.88 3.07
N TYR A 213 8.79 -0.20 2.75
CA TYR A 213 10.26 -0.25 2.61
C TYR A 213 10.74 -0.48 1.17
N LEU A 214 9.84 -0.85 0.27
CA LEU A 214 10.15 -1.01 -1.15
C LEU A 214 9.68 0.21 -1.94
N ARG A 215 10.25 0.38 -3.13
CA ARG A 215 9.82 1.44 -4.04
C ARG A 215 8.40 1.18 -4.54
N PRO A 216 7.66 2.24 -4.90
CA PRO A 216 6.41 2.11 -5.64
C PRO A 216 6.52 1.19 -6.86
N GLY A 217 5.46 0.42 -7.15
CA GLY A 217 5.43 -0.48 -8.31
C GLY A 217 6.34 -1.71 -8.18
N TYR A 218 6.89 -1.97 -6.98
CA TYR A 218 7.65 -3.19 -6.73
C TYR A 218 6.72 -4.42 -6.72
N LEU A 219 6.80 -5.28 -7.73
CA LEU A 219 6.03 -6.51 -7.76
C LEU A 219 6.76 -7.63 -7.02
N TYR A 220 6.10 -8.22 -6.02
CA TYR A 220 6.58 -9.46 -5.39
C TYR A 220 6.66 -10.57 -6.44
N PRO A 221 7.76 -11.34 -6.48
CA PRO A 221 7.87 -12.43 -7.42
C PRO A 221 6.81 -13.51 -7.14
N THR A 222 5.88 -13.71 -8.07
CA THR A 222 4.99 -14.89 -8.09
C THR A 222 5.75 -16.11 -8.61
N LEU A 223 5.26 -17.33 -8.35
CA LEU A 223 5.89 -18.57 -8.83
C LEU A 223 6.13 -18.59 -10.36
N LEU A 224 5.30 -17.91 -11.14
CA LEU A 224 5.45 -17.75 -12.60
C LEU A 224 6.59 -16.80 -13.01
N SER A 225 7.10 -15.97 -12.09
CA SER A 225 8.18 -14.99 -12.31
C SER A 225 9.60 -15.54 -12.10
N LEU A 226 9.76 -16.87 -12.02
CA LEU A 226 11.02 -17.60 -11.73
C LEU A 226 12.25 -17.23 -12.59
N VAL A 227 12.07 -16.50 -13.70
CA VAL A 227 13.13 -16.09 -14.63
C VAL A 227 13.41 -14.57 -14.58
N SER A 228 12.73 -13.83 -13.71
CA SER A 228 12.79 -12.36 -13.67
C SER A 228 13.94 -11.84 -12.77
N PRO A 229 14.57 -10.68 -13.08
CA PRO A 229 15.65 -10.08 -12.27
C PRO A 229 15.32 -9.90 -10.78
N GLN A 230 14.04 -9.87 -10.41
CA GLN A 230 13.53 -9.67 -9.05
C GLN A 230 13.78 -10.87 -8.12
N LEU A 231 13.94 -12.10 -8.64
CA LEU A 231 14.36 -13.27 -7.84
C LEU A 231 15.88 -13.44 -7.76
N TYR A 232 16.64 -12.68 -8.55
CA TYR A 232 18.11 -12.70 -8.53
C TYR A 232 18.67 -12.52 -7.11
N PRO A 233 18.18 -11.58 -6.27
CA PRO A 233 18.65 -11.43 -4.89
C PRO A 233 18.40 -12.65 -4.01
N TRP A 234 17.25 -13.31 -4.16
CA TRP A 234 16.90 -14.49 -3.36
C TRP A 234 17.73 -15.71 -3.74
N LEU A 235 17.83 -16.01 -5.04
CA LEU A 235 18.61 -17.15 -5.53
C LEU A 235 20.11 -16.97 -5.27
N THR A 236 20.64 -15.75 -5.44
CA THR A 236 22.04 -15.44 -5.11
C THR A 236 22.32 -15.56 -3.62
N THR A 237 21.40 -15.09 -2.76
CA THR A 237 21.52 -15.28 -1.31
C THR A 237 21.49 -16.75 -0.93
N ILE A 238 20.52 -17.53 -1.44
CA ILE A 238 20.39 -18.97 -1.12
C ILE A 238 21.64 -19.75 -1.58
N ALA A 239 22.10 -19.50 -2.80
CA ALA A 239 23.32 -20.11 -3.32
C ALA A 239 24.56 -19.71 -2.49
N GLY A 240 24.65 -18.44 -2.10
CA GLY A 240 25.72 -17.90 -1.28
C GLY A 240 25.75 -18.53 0.12
N VAL A 241 24.61 -18.58 0.81
CA VAL A 241 24.43 -19.21 2.12
C VAL A 241 24.75 -20.71 2.04
N GLY A 242 24.26 -21.40 1.00
CA GLY A 242 24.59 -22.82 0.78
C GLY A 242 26.10 -23.04 0.66
N LEU A 243 26.79 -22.23 -0.15
CA LEU A 243 28.25 -22.30 -0.29
C LEU A 243 28.98 -22.03 1.03
N ILE A 244 28.49 -21.09 1.84
CA ILE A 244 29.03 -20.83 3.17
C ILE A 244 28.84 -22.06 4.05
N LEU A 245 27.60 -22.53 4.25
CA LEU A 245 27.28 -23.64 5.15
C LEU A 245 28.04 -24.93 4.78
N PHE A 246 28.12 -25.30 3.50
CA PHE A 246 28.82 -26.53 3.09
C PHE A 246 30.35 -26.45 3.18
N ASN A 247 30.94 -25.24 3.12
CA ASN A 247 32.40 -25.06 3.08
C ASN A 247 32.97 -24.43 4.36
N PHE A 248 32.12 -24.02 5.30
CA PHE A 248 32.53 -23.45 6.57
C PHE A 248 33.30 -24.48 7.41
N PRO A 249 34.40 -24.10 8.07
CA PRO A 249 35.30 -25.05 8.75
C PRO A 249 34.79 -25.49 10.14
N TYR A 250 33.58 -26.06 10.22
CA TYR A 250 32.96 -26.50 11.49
C TYR A 250 33.83 -27.46 12.32
N ARG A 251 34.60 -28.34 11.68
CA ARG A 251 35.49 -29.29 12.37
C ARG A 251 36.75 -28.66 12.99
N GLY A 252 37.16 -27.47 12.55
CA GLY A 252 38.34 -26.77 13.07
C GLY A 252 38.10 -26.08 14.41
N MET A 253 36.88 -25.65 14.70
CA MET A 253 36.52 -25.00 15.97
C MET A 253 36.35 -25.99 17.12
N LYS A 254 35.77 -27.18 16.88
CA LYS A 254 35.65 -28.21 17.92
C LYS A 254 37.01 -28.66 18.49
N ARG A 255 38.07 -28.71 17.68
CA ARG A 255 39.42 -29.11 18.13
C ARG A 255 40.16 -28.06 18.96
N ARG A 256 39.78 -26.78 18.86
CA ARG A 256 40.38 -25.71 19.68
C ARG A 256 39.78 -25.64 21.08
N ASN A 257 38.49 -25.95 21.22
CA ASN A 257 37.82 -25.96 22.53
C ASN A 257 38.14 -27.22 23.36
N THR A 258 38.51 -28.34 22.73
CA THR A 258 39.00 -29.53 23.46
C THR A 258 40.48 -29.48 23.81
N ALA A 259 41.21 -28.43 23.41
CA ALA A 259 42.63 -28.24 23.75
C ALA A 259 42.83 -27.22 24.89
N HIS A 260 41.73 -26.74 25.48
CA HIS A 260 41.72 -25.80 26.62
C HIS A 260 40.90 -26.32 27.81
N ASN A 261 40.53 -27.61 27.81
CA ASN A 261 40.05 -28.34 28.99
C ASN A 261 41.08 -29.42 29.35
#